data_AF-A0A7V0YVK1-F1
#
_entry.id   AF-A0A7V0YVK1-F1
#
_cell.length_a   1.000
_cell.length_b   1.000
_cell.length_c   1.000
_cell.angle_alpha   90.00
_cell.angle_beta   90.00
_cell.angle_gamma   90.00
#
_symmetry.space_group_name_H-M   'P 1'
#
loop_
_entity.id
_entity.type
_entity.pdbx_description
1 polymer ?
#
loop_
_entity_poly.entity_id
_entity_poly.type
_entity_poly.pdbx_seq_one_letter_code
_entity_poly.pdbx_strand_id
1 'polypeptide(L)'
;VGASLISKTGQGIFAQEGSKIVIANHPEATTGVRVNAEIVKKIVDTGIMRYTGQNTVASAWASILPSLSPKDIVTIKVNCINSALSTHPELVDAIVTGLISAGVIENNIIIWDRTNHELANAGYRYNTGEAGVRCFGTNERGWGYDKQVRLSNQNVRLSKILMNTTHLINAPVLKDHGTSGITLSMKNHYGSVDNPGALHGGQCDPYIAQLNDVPEIKEKTRIIVLDALLGIFRGGPIAPPQFAYNSVIFGQDPVALDYIGWTILRDERLKNGQGFPLPAHITTANKLGLGTNDPNNIIVEKVDVQNEFSVISSGKKITTWGSRKL
;
A
#
# COMPACT_ATOMS: atom_id res chain seq x y z
N VAL A 1 -57.48 -23.84 -27.35
CA VAL A 1 -56.17 -24.51 -27.50
C VAL A 1 -55.17 -23.45 -27.92
N GLY A 2 -54.23 -23.11 -27.05
CA GLY A 2 -53.27 -22.02 -27.29
C GLY A 2 -52.26 -21.97 -26.17
N ALA A 3 -51.18 -22.74 -26.32
CA ALA A 3 -50.02 -22.68 -25.45
C ALA A 3 -49.22 -21.41 -25.77
N SER A 4 -48.85 -20.64 -24.74
CA SER A 4 -47.82 -19.61 -24.84
C SER A 4 -46.70 -19.95 -23.86
N LEU A 5 -45.53 -20.23 -24.45
CA LEU A 5 -44.26 -20.48 -23.79
C LEU A 5 -43.72 -19.15 -23.24
N ILE A 6 -43.57 -19.07 -21.92
CA ILE A 6 -42.79 -18.00 -21.28
C ILE A 6 -41.32 -18.37 -21.42
N SER A 7 -40.59 -17.62 -22.25
CA SER A 7 -39.15 -17.71 -22.40
C SER A 7 -38.44 -17.28 -21.12
N LYS A 8 -37.63 -18.18 -20.54
CA LYS A 8 -36.60 -17.83 -19.56
C LYS A 8 -35.50 -17.05 -20.28
N THR A 9 -35.50 -15.73 -20.15
CA THR A 9 -34.34 -14.90 -20.52
C THR A 9 -33.24 -15.04 -19.47
N GLY A 10 -32.04 -15.39 -19.95
CA GLY A 10 -30.88 -15.75 -19.17
C GLY A 10 -30.39 -14.68 -18.21
N GLN A 11 -30.06 -15.11 -17.00
CA GLN A 11 -29.08 -14.44 -16.17
C GLN A 11 -27.71 -14.69 -16.81
N GLY A 12 -27.14 -13.63 -17.41
CA GLY A 12 -25.72 -13.59 -17.69
C GLY A 12 -24.98 -13.77 -16.36
N ILE A 13 -24.26 -14.88 -16.22
CA ILE A 13 -23.25 -15.04 -15.19
C ILE A 13 -22.14 -14.07 -15.58
N PHE A 14 -22.20 -12.84 -15.04
CA PHE A 14 -21.01 -12.01 -15.00
C PHE A 14 -20.00 -12.76 -14.15
N ALA A 15 -18.95 -13.29 -14.77
CA ALA A 15 -17.80 -13.78 -14.04
C ALA A 15 -17.34 -12.65 -13.13
N GLN A 16 -17.36 -12.88 -11.82
CA GLN A 16 -16.76 -11.97 -10.87
C GLN A 16 -15.27 -11.90 -11.23
N GLU A 17 -14.82 -10.79 -11.83
CA GLU A 17 -13.39 -10.60 -12.09
C GLU A 17 -12.70 -10.67 -10.72
N GLY A 18 -11.88 -11.71 -10.52
CA GLY A 18 -11.20 -11.93 -9.24
C GLY A 18 -10.31 -10.74 -8.87
N SER A 19 -9.98 -10.63 -7.58
CA SER A 19 -9.11 -9.58 -7.06
C SER A 19 -7.71 -9.71 -7.65
N LYS A 20 -7.37 -8.80 -8.57
CA LYS A 20 -6.08 -8.75 -9.24
C LYS A 20 -4.99 -8.27 -8.30
N ILE A 21 -3.87 -8.99 -8.26
CA ILE A 21 -2.63 -8.63 -7.56
C ILE A 21 -1.48 -8.75 -8.56
N VAL A 22 -0.65 -7.70 -8.66
CA VAL A 22 0.59 -7.74 -9.45
C VAL A 22 1.79 -7.77 -8.53
N ILE A 23 2.70 -8.72 -8.72
CA ILE A 23 3.99 -8.80 -8.02
C ILE A 23 5.07 -8.52 -9.07
N ALA A 24 5.63 -7.31 -9.05
CA ALA A 24 6.73 -6.93 -9.92
C ALA A 24 8.05 -7.11 -9.18
N ASN A 25 9.01 -7.81 -9.80
CA ASN A 25 10.26 -8.22 -9.17
C ASN A 25 11.47 -7.86 -10.04
N HIS A 26 12.60 -7.56 -9.38
CA HIS A 26 13.91 -7.58 -10.02
C HIS A 26 14.96 -8.07 -9.02
N PRO A 27 15.80 -9.08 -9.34
CA PRO A 27 16.72 -9.69 -8.37
C PRO A 27 17.74 -8.69 -7.78
N GLU A 28 18.12 -7.67 -8.54
CA GLU A 28 19.07 -6.63 -8.11
C GLU A 28 18.38 -5.40 -7.44
N ALA A 29 17.09 -5.50 -7.09
CA ALA A 29 16.40 -4.41 -6.39
C ALA A 29 17.05 -4.06 -5.04
N THR A 30 17.67 -5.05 -4.39
CA THR A 30 18.44 -4.87 -3.17
C THR A 30 19.81 -5.55 -3.23
N THR A 31 20.76 -5.06 -2.45
CA THR A 31 22.04 -5.74 -2.15
C THR A 31 22.29 -5.64 -0.65
N GLY A 32 22.03 -6.74 0.06
CA GLY A 32 21.87 -6.69 1.51
C GLY A 32 20.66 -5.84 1.86
N VAL A 33 20.83 -4.83 2.73
CA VAL A 33 19.77 -3.88 3.09
C VAL A 33 19.74 -2.63 2.20
N ARG A 34 20.69 -2.49 1.25
CA ARG A 34 20.73 -1.33 0.37
C ARG A 34 19.74 -1.52 -0.78
N VAL A 35 18.96 -0.49 -1.07
CA VAL A 35 17.99 -0.46 -2.17
C VAL A 35 18.60 0.20 -3.40
N ASN A 36 18.33 -0.35 -4.59
CA ASN A 36 18.69 0.27 -5.86
C ASN A 36 17.52 1.12 -6.39
N ALA A 37 17.60 2.44 -6.21
CA ALA A 37 16.54 3.37 -6.59
C ALA A 37 16.13 3.30 -8.07
N GLU A 38 17.09 3.13 -8.99
CA GLU A 38 16.80 3.07 -10.43
C GLU A 38 16.02 1.80 -10.79
N ILE A 39 16.37 0.68 -10.17
CA ILE A 39 15.68 -0.59 -10.36
C ILE A 39 14.31 -0.56 -9.70
N VAL A 40 14.19 -0.04 -8.49
CA VAL A 40 12.89 0.11 -7.81
C VAL A 40 11.96 0.99 -8.62
N LYS A 41 12.46 2.08 -9.23
CA LYS A 41 11.65 2.89 -10.14
C LYS A 41 11.10 2.06 -11.30
N LYS A 42 11.94 1.23 -11.94
CA LYS A 42 11.50 0.33 -13.01
C LYS A 42 10.46 -0.69 -12.54
N ILE A 43 10.64 -1.25 -11.34
CA ILE A 43 9.66 -2.16 -10.74
C ILE A 43 8.31 -1.46 -10.54
N VAL A 44 8.33 -0.22 -10.03
CA VAL A 44 7.11 0.55 -9.81
C VAL A 44 6.41 0.89 -11.12
N ASP A 45 7.16 1.42 -12.09
CA ASP A 45 6.65 1.80 -13.40
C ASP A 45 6.03 0.59 -14.13
N THR A 46 6.73 -0.54 -14.21
CA THR A 46 6.21 -1.78 -14.79
C THR A 46 5.01 -2.29 -14.00
N GLY A 47 5.12 -2.38 -12.67
CA GLY A 47 4.08 -2.93 -11.81
C GLY A 47 2.75 -2.19 -11.94
N ILE A 48 2.76 -0.86 -11.92
CA ILE A 48 1.53 -0.06 -12.07
C ILE A 48 0.93 -0.17 -13.48
N MET A 49 1.77 -0.19 -14.53
CA MET A 49 1.30 -0.38 -15.91
C MET A 49 0.64 -1.74 -16.08
N ARG A 50 1.27 -2.81 -15.58
CA ARG A 50 0.71 -4.17 -15.62
C ARG A 50 -0.56 -4.29 -14.78
N TYR A 51 -0.61 -3.65 -13.62
CA TYR A 51 -1.81 -3.63 -12.77
C TYR A 51 -3.00 -3.00 -13.50
N THR A 52 -2.80 -1.80 -14.06
CA THR A 52 -3.85 -1.00 -14.71
C THR A 52 -4.14 -1.37 -16.16
N GLY A 53 -3.27 -2.17 -16.80
CA GLY A 53 -3.35 -2.49 -18.23
C GLY A 53 -2.98 -1.31 -19.14
N GLN A 54 -2.34 -0.27 -18.59
CA GLN A 54 -1.99 0.95 -19.31
C GLN A 54 -0.57 0.87 -19.89
N ASN A 55 -0.36 1.49 -21.04
CA ASN A 55 0.92 1.40 -21.79
C ASN A 55 1.94 2.49 -21.41
N THR A 56 1.57 3.44 -20.55
CA THR A 56 2.48 4.49 -20.08
C THR A 56 2.35 4.69 -18.59
N VAL A 57 3.44 5.10 -17.92
CA VAL A 57 3.44 5.38 -16.48
C VAL A 57 2.43 6.48 -16.12
N ALA A 58 2.39 7.55 -16.91
CA ALA A 58 1.46 8.65 -16.69
C ALA A 58 -0.01 8.20 -16.77
N SER A 59 -0.38 7.44 -17.81
CA SER A 59 -1.77 6.95 -17.95
C SER A 59 -2.12 5.89 -16.90
N ALA A 60 -1.15 5.07 -16.48
CA ALA A 60 -1.33 4.10 -15.39
C ALA A 60 -1.69 4.80 -14.07
N TRP A 61 -0.87 5.75 -13.62
CA TRP A 61 -1.15 6.52 -12.40
C TRP A 61 -2.41 7.38 -12.51
N ALA A 62 -2.68 8.00 -13.67
CA ALA A 62 -3.91 8.78 -13.88
C ALA A 62 -5.17 7.90 -13.77
N SER A 63 -5.13 6.66 -14.26
CA SER A 63 -6.30 5.76 -14.29
C SER A 63 -6.83 5.38 -12.90
N ILE A 64 -5.97 5.36 -11.87
CA ILE A 64 -6.37 5.06 -10.49
C ILE A 64 -6.81 6.30 -9.70
N LEU A 65 -6.69 7.50 -10.30
CA LEU A 65 -7.11 8.77 -9.72
C LEU A 65 -8.34 9.32 -10.48
N PRO A 66 -9.52 8.69 -10.33
CA PRO A 66 -10.69 9.08 -11.11
C PRO A 66 -11.07 10.53 -10.80
N SER A 67 -11.31 11.31 -11.85
CA SER A 67 -11.73 12.72 -11.77
C SER A 67 -10.70 13.67 -11.12
N LEU A 68 -9.40 13.40 -11.31
CA LEU A 68 -8.33 14.23 -10.77
C LEU A 68 -8.52 15.72 -11.12
N SER A 69 -8.54 16.56 -10.09
CA SER A 69 -8.66 18.01 -10.16
C SER A 69 -7.44 18.70 -9.54
N PRO A 70 -7.12 19.96 -9.93
CA PRO A 70 -6.07 20.75 -9.29
C PRO A 70 -6.25 21.00 -7.78
N LYS A 71 -7.43 20.73 -7.22
CA LYS A 71 -7.72 20.88 -5.79
C LYS A 71 -7.48 19.59 -5.00
N ASP A 72 -7.28 18.48 -5.69
CA ASP A 72 -7.20 17.18 -5.05
C ASP A 72 -5.89 17.01 -4.32
N ILE A 73 -5.96 16.49 -3.10
CA ILE A 73 -4.80 16.14 -2.29
C ILE A 73 -4.58 14.63 -2.41
N VAL A 74 -3.40 14.26 -2.91
CA VAL A 74 -2.98 12.86 -3.00
C VAL A 74 -2.04 12.57 -1.84
N THR A 75 -2.39 11.63 -0.98
CA THR A 75 -1.56 11.32 0.19
C THR A 75 -0.98 9.92 0.09
N ILE A 76 0.27 9.75 0.49
CA ILE A 76 0.98 8.48 0.53
C ILE A 76 1.17 8.11 2.01
N LYS A 77 0.41 7.11 2.49
CA LYS A 77 0.53 6.60 3.86
C LYS A 77 1.65 5.57 3.93
N VAL A 78 2.81 5.99 4.43
CA VAL A 78 3.98 5.12 4.61
C VAL A 78 3.95 4.41 5.97
N ASN A 79 4.86 3.48 6.22
CA ASN A 79 5.05 2.80 7.49
C ASN A 79 6.47 3.07 8.04
N CYS A 80 6.58 3.84 9.11
CA CYS A 80 7.86 4.34 9.63
C CYS A 80 8.14 3.94 11.10
N ILE A 81 7.26 3.15 11.73
CA ILE A 81 7.39 2.76 13.15
C ILE A 81 8.68 1.99 13.45
N ASN A 82 9.16 1.21 12.47
CA ASN A 82 10.43 0.49 12.56
C ASN A 82 11.39 1.12 11.56
N SER A 83 12.37 1.88 12.04
CA SER A 83 13.38 2.51 11.19
C SER A 83 14.37 1.53 10.55
N ALA A 84 14.46 0.29 11.04
CA ALA A 84 15.27 -0.75 10.39
C ALA A 84 14.57 -1.35 9.16
N LEU A 85 13.24 -1.24 9.07
CA LEU A 85 12.45 -1.64 7.92
C LEU A 85 11.16 -0.81 7.82
N SER A 86 11.35 0.44 7.37
CA SER A 86 10.29 1.36 6.98
C SER A 86 9.96 1.22 5.49
N THR A 87 8.87 1.82 5.03
CA THR A 87 8.65 2.01 3.59
C THR A 87 9.86 2.75 3.03
N HIS A 88 10.52 2.20 2.02
CA HIS A 88 11.76 2.75 1.50
C HIS A 88 11.49 4.08 0.77
N PRO A 89 12.25 5.16 1.05
CA PRO A 89 12.13 6.42 0.32
C PRO A 89 12.26 6.25 -1.20
N GLU A 90 13.10 5.32 -1.68
CA GLU A 90 13.27 5.01 -3.09
C GLU A 90 11.98 4.52 -3.76
N LEU A 91 11.16 3.74 -3.04
CA LEU A 91 9.85 3.30 -3.51
C LEU A 91 8.89 4.50 -3.60
N VAL A 92 8.87 5.33 -2.56
CA VAL A 92 7.98 6.50 -2.48
C VAL A 92 8.35 7.55 -3.53
N ASP A 93 9.63 7.77 -3.80
CA ASP A 93 10.11 8.66 -4.86
C ASP A 93 9.63 8.19 -6.24
N ALA A 94 9.58 6.87 -6.48
CA ALA A 94 9.03 6.31 -7.71
C ALA A 94 7.51 6.54 -7.83
N ILE A 95 6.77 6.34 -6.73
CA ILE A 95 5.33 6.65 -6.65
C ILE A 95 5.08 8.14 -6.93
N VAL A 96 5.79 9.03 -6.24
CA VAL A 96 5.72 10.48 -6.41
C VAL A 96 5.97 10.89 -7.85
N THR A 97 7.05 10.38 -8.44
CA THR A 97 7.40 10.67 -9.85
C THR A 97 6.27 10.24 -10.78
N GLY A 98 5.69 9.06 -10.54
CA GLY A 98 4.54 8.56 -11.27
C GLY A 98 3.30 9.47 -11.14
N LEU A 99 2.95 9.86 -9.93
CA LEU A 99 1.83 10.78 -9.65
C LEU A 99 2.01 12.14 -10.33
N ILE A 100 3.20 12.74 -10.27
CA ILE A 100 3.51 13.99 -10.96
C ILE A 100 3.37 13.81 -12.48
N SER A 101 3.83 12.68 -13.04
CA SER A 101 3.68 12.40 -14.47
C SER A 101 2.23 12.24 -14.91
N ALA A 102 1.34 11.85 -13.99
CA ALA A 102 -0.11 11.77 -14.21
C ALA A 102 -0.83 13.14 -14.06
N GLY A 103 -0.09 14.21 -13.75
CA GLY A 103 -0.64 15.57 -13.62
C GLY A 103 -1.02 15.98 -12.20
N VAL A 104 -0.65 15.19 -11.17
CA VAL A 104 -0.83 15.63 -9.77
C VAL A 104 0.10 16.80 -9.49
N ILE A 105 -0.44 17.89 -8.95
CA ILE A 105 0.36 19.05 -8.53
C ILE A 105 1.31 18.61 -7.43
N GLU A 106 2.60 18.89 -7.58
CA GLU A 106 3.65 18.42 -6.68
C GLU A 106 3.37 18.76 -5.20
N ASN A 107 2.95 20.00 -4.91
CA ASN A 107 2.65 20.42 -3.54
C ASN A 107 1.32 19.86 -3.00
N ASN A 108 0.47 19.28 -3.85
CA ASN A 108 -0.72 18.54 -3.41
C ASN A 108 -0.40 17.09 -3.00
N ILE A 109 0.84 16.64 -3.18
CA ILE A 109 1.28 15.33 -2.68
C ILE A 109 1.75 15.46 -1.24
N ILE A 110 1.22 14.63 -0.34
CA ILE A 110 1.63 14.56 1.07
C ILE A 110 2.09 13.13 1.40
N ILE A 111 3.37 12.97 1.72
CA ILE A 111 3.91 11.75 2.33
C ILE A 111 3.71 11.85 3.84
N TRP A 112 3.13 10.82 4.48
CA TRP A 112 2.82 10.92 5.90
C TRP A 112 2.78 9.58 6.63
N ASP A 113 3.02 9.67 7.93
CA ASP A 113 2.73 8.65 8.93
C ASP A 113 2.33 9.32 10.26
N ARG A 114 2.43 8.62 11.38
CA ARG A 114 2.00 9.08 12.69
C ARG A 114 2.84 10.27 13.19
N THR A 115 4.16 10.22 13.10
CA THR A 115 5.03 11.29 13.64
C THR A 115 6.14 11.76 12.69
N ASN A 116 6.49 13.05 12.80
CA ASN A 116 7.67 13.62 12.13
C ASN A 116 8.97 12.90 12.48
N HIS A 117 9.11 12.44 13.73
CA HIS A 117 10.30 11.74 14.20
C HIS A 117 10.47 10.37 13.52
N GLU A 118 9.38 9.59 13.40
CA GLU A 118 9.41 8.32 12.68
C GLU A 118 9.74 8.51 11.19
N LEU A 119 9.16 9.52 10.54
CA LEU A 119 9.48 9.87 9.16
C LEU A 119 10.97 10.24 8.99
N ALA A 120 11.51 11.08 9.87
CA ALA A 120 12.91 11.46 9.83
C ALA A 120 13.85 10.26 10.03
N ASN A 121 13.54 9.37 10.98
CA ASN A 121 14.32 8.16 11.22
C ASN A 121 14.24 7.14 10.07
N ALA A 122 13.16 7.18 9.28
CA ALA A 122 13.01 6.40 8.06
C ALA A 122 13.68 7.05 6.82
N GLY A 123 14.36 8.19 6.99
CA GLY A 123 15.10 8.86 5.92
C GLY A 123 14.28 9.85 5.08
N TYR A 124 13.02 10.12 5.46
CA TYR A 124 12.20 11.11 4.77
C TYR A 124 12.60 12.53 5.16
N ARG A 125 12.55 13.43 4.16
CA ARG A 125 12.84 14.86 4.36
C ARG A 125 11.56 15.60 4.71
N TYR A 126 11.54 16.22 5.89
CA TYR A 126 10.43 17.05 6.35
C TYR A 126 10.17 18.24 5.41
N ASN A 127 8.92 18.46 5.01
CA ASN A 127 8.50 19.62 4.23
C ASN A 127 7.01 19.95 4.47
N THR A 128 6.74 21.17 4.94
CA THR A 128 5.38 21.74 5.08
C THR A 128 5.20 23.02 4.26
N GLY A 129 6.17 23.38 3.43
CA GLY A 129 6.13 24.59 2.60
C GLY A 129 5.18 24.49 1.40
N GLU A 130 5.04 25.60 0.69
CA GLU A 130 4.17 25.77 -0.49
C GLU A 130 4.81 25.28 -1.80
N ALA A 131 6.03 24.75 -1.74
CA ALA A 131 6.76 24.22 -2.88
C ALA A 131 7.31 22.82 -2.58
N GLY A 132 7.41 22.00 -3.63
CA GLY A 132 7.84 20.61 -3.52
C GLY A 132 6.80 19.70 -2.88
N VAL A 133 7.07 18.40 -2.88
CA VAL A 133 6.24 17.40 -2.19
C VAL A 133 6.27 17.64 -0.69
N ARG A 134 5.10 17.63 -0.05
CA ARG A 134 5.00 17.78 1.40
C ARG A 134 5.27 16.45 2.08
N CYS A 135 5.92 16.49 3.24
CA CYS A 135 6.21 15.33 4.05
C CYS A 135 6.20 15.70 5.52
N PHE A 136 5.21 15.21 6.26
CA PHE A 136 5.05 15.47 7.68
C PHE A 136 4.11 14.44 8.32
N GLY A 137 4.28 14.24 9.61
CA GLY A 137 3.49 13.33 10.42
C GLY A 137 2.19 13.96 10.89
N THR A 138 1.26 13.12 11.34
CA THR A 138 -0.01 13.60 11.91
C THR A 138 0.20 14.54 13.11
N ASN A 139 1.31 14.40 13.83
CA ASN A 139 1.68 15.26 14.95
C ASN A 139 2.21 16.66 14.55
N GLU A 140 2.20 17.01 13.27
CA GLU A 140 2.58 18.34 12.79
C GLU A 140 1.71 19.45 13.41
N ARG A 141 2.30 20.62 13.67
CA ARG A 141 1.61 21.75 14.28
C ARG A 141 0.45 22.20 13.39
N GLY A 142 -0.73 22.36 13.99
CA GLY A 142 -1.96 22.73 13.27
C GLY A 142 -2.72 21.55 12.65
N TRP A 143 -2.12 20.36 12.61
CA TRP A 143 -2.78 19.12 12.21
C TRP A 143 -3.35 18.38 13.43
N GLY A 144 -2.88 17.16 13.70
CA GLY A 144 -3.40 16.29 14.75
C GLY A 144 -4.55 15.41 14.30
N TYR A 145 -5.40 15.04 15.27
CA TYR A 145 -6.52 14.12 15.10
C TYR A 145 -7.83 14.85 15.39
N ASP A 146 -8.91 14.42 14.74
CA ASP A 146 -10.20 15.12 14.84
C ASP A 146 -11.39 14.16 14.87
N LYS A 147 -11.82 13.67 13.70
CA LYS A 147 -13.03 12.86 13.55
C LYS A 147 -12.96 11.59 14.40
N GLN A 148 -13.80 11.50 15.43
CA GLN A 148 -13.95 10.28 16.21
C GLN A 148 -14.73 9.23 15.41
N VAL A 149 -14.24 8.00 15.42
CA VAL A 149 -14.91 6.82 14.89
C VAL A 149 -14.98 5.75 15.97
N ARG A 150 -16.06 4.95 15.94
CA ARG A 150 -16.28 3.85 16.88
C ARG A 150 -15.99 2.52 16.19
N LEU A 151 -15.07 1.75 16.74
CA LEU A 151 -14.71 0.40 16.29
C LEU A 151 -15.10 -0.59 17.39
N SER A 152 -16.25 -1.24 17.24
CA SER A 152 -16.87 -2.07 18.29
C SER A 152 -17.05 -1.31 19.62
N ASN A 153 -16.23 -1.61 20.62
CA ASN A 153 -16.22 -0.99 21.95
C ASN A 153 -15.08 0.02 22.15
N GLN A 154 -14.31 0.34 21.11
CA GLN A 154 -13.23 1.34 21.14
C GLN A 154 -13.63 2.61 20.39
N ASN A 155 -13.16 3.76 20.88
CA ASN A 155 -13.24 5.04 20.18
C ASN A 155 -11.82 5.51 19.85
N VAL A 156 -11.60 5.93 18.63
CA VAL A 156 -10.34 6.52 18.17
C VAL A 156 -10.64 7.74 17.29
N ARG A 157 -9.68 8.66 17.18
CA ARG A 157 -9.79 9.81 16.28
C ARG A 157 -8.90 9.63 15.07
N LEU A 158 -9.42 9.93 13.89
CA LEU A 158 -8.70 9.88 12.63
C LEU A 158 -7.75 11.06 12.48
N SER A 159 -6.61 10.83 11.81
CA SER A 159 -5.67 11.87 11.41
C SER A 159 -6.35 12.91 10.53
N LYS A 160 -6.10 14.20 10.80
CA LYS A 160 -6.57 15.29 9.93
C LYS A 160 -5.96 15.19 8.53
N ILE A 161 -4.78 14.58 8.35
CA ILE A 161 -4.20 14.36 7.02
C ILE A 161 -5.16 13.50 6.19
N LEU A 162 -5.59 12.36 6.76
CA LEU A 162 -6.55 11.46 6.13
C LEU A 162 -7.91 12.15 5.84
N MET A 163 -8.36 13.02 6.74
CA MET A 163 -9.58 13.80 6.51
C MET A 163 -9.47 14.72 5.29
N ASN A 164 -8.30 15.33 5.09
CA ASN A 164 -8.01 16.25 3.97
C ASN A 164 -7.56 15.53 2.69
N THR A 165 -7.38 14.21 2.71
CA THR A 165 -7.07 13.41 1.52
C THR A 165 -8.24 13.33 0.54
N THR A 166 -7.98 13.46 -0.77
CA THR A 166 -8.92 13.08 -1.85
C THR A 166 -8.61 11.69 -2.40
N HIS A 167 -7.32 11.40 -2.61
CA HIS A 167 -6.85 10.09 -3.07
C HIS A 167 -5.74 9.57 -2.14
N LEU A 168 -5.92 8.38 -1.60
CA LEU A 168 -4.97 7.73 -0.72
C LEU A 168 -4.23 6.63 -1.47
N ILE A 169 -2.90 6.69 -1.45
CA ILE A 169 -2.01 5.59 -1.80
C ILE A 169 -1.51 4.98 -0.48
N ASN A 170 -1.80 3.70 -0.26
CA ASN A 170 -1.33 3.00 0.95
C ASN A 170 -0.01 2.28 0.62
N ALA A 171 1.08 2.63 1.30
CA ALA A 171 2.41 2.08 1.05
C ALA A 171 2.96 1.31 2.27
N PRO A 172 2.39 0.12 2.58
CA PRO A 172 2.82 -0.71 3.72
C PRO A 172 4.14 -1.45 3.43
N VAL A 173 4.62 -2.23 4.41
CA VAL A 173 5.87 -3.01 4.31
C VAL A 173 5.62 -4.47 4.68
N LEU A 174 6.30 -5.42 4.01
CA LEU A 174 6.13 -6.86 4.22
C LEU A 174 6.72 -7.33 5.57
N LYS A 175 5.89 -7.43 6.61
CA LYS A 175 6.35 -7.94 7.92
C LYS A 175 5.32 -8.69 8.74
N ASP A 176 5.79 -9.63 9.56
CA ASP A 176 5.03 -10.25 10.62
C ASP A 176 4.75 -9.27 11.77
N HIS A 177 3.97 -9.71 12.75
CA HIS A 177 3.71 -8.98 13.97
C HIS A 177 3.33 -9.95 15.08
N GLY A 178 3.99 -9.84 16.25
CA GLY A 178 3.78 -10.77 17.36
C GLY A 178 2.34 -10.90 17.85
N THR A 179 1.54 -9.82 17.76
CA THR A 179 0.12 -9.81 18.18
C THR A 179 -0.88 -10.12 17.06
N SER A 180 -0.84 -9.39 15.94
CA SER A 180 -1.85 -9.47 14.87
C SER A 180 -1.54 -10.53 13.81
N GLY A 181 -0.43 -11.25 13.93
CA GLY A 181 0.12 -12.12 12.90
C GLY A 181 0.96 -11.34 11.89
N ILE A 182 0.37 -10.36 11.19
CA ILE A 182 1.04 -9.55 10.16
C ILE A 182 0.87 -8.05 10.40
N THR A 183 1.78 -7.25 9.81
CA THR A 183 1.60 -5.81 9.58
C THR A 183 1.80 -5.54 8.10
N LEU A 184 0.72 -5.48 7.34
CA LEU A 184 0.70 -5.17 5.91
C LEU A 184 -0.25 -3.99 5.64
N SER A 185 -1.08 -4.05 4.61
CA SER A 185 -1.90 -2.92 4.16
C SER A 185 -2.94 -2.49 5.19
N MET A 186 -3.72 -3.43 5.74
CA MET A 186 -4.82 -3.08 6.63
C MET A 186 -4.30 -2.52 7.96
N LYS A 187 -3.28 -3.16 8.55
CA LYS A 187 -2.70 -2.70 9.83
C LYS A 187 -1.89 -1.40 9.67
N ASN A 188 -1.49 -1.01 8.45
CA ASN A 188 -0.78 0.26 8.24
C ASN A 188 -1.57 1.48 8.73
N HIS A 189 -2.90 1.36 8.76
CA HIS A 189 -3.81 2.40 9.26
C HIS A 189 -3.81 2.57 10.78
N TYR A 190 -3.12 1.72 11.55
CA TYR A 190 -2.88 2.02 12.98
C TYR A 190 -2.06 3.32 13.14
N GLY A 191 -1.25 3.70 12.16
CA GLY A 191 -0.60 5.02 12.12
C GLY A 191 -1.53 6.18 11.76
N SER A 192 -2.80 5.91 11.42
CA SER A 192 -3.81 6.91 11.03
C SER A 192 -4.73 7.34 12.18
N VAL A 193 -4.56 6.78 13.38
CA VAL A 193 -5.41 7.05 14.55
C VAL A 193 -4.58 7.50 15.76
N ASP A 194 -5.23 8.21 16.69
CA ASP A 194 -4.57 8.81 17.86
C ASP A 194 -4.15 7.78 18.92
N ASN A 195 -4.90 6.70 19.08
CA ASN A 195 -4.63 5.66 20.07
C ASN A 195 -4.68 4.25 19.45
N PRO A 196 -3.69 3.87 18.63
CA PRO A 196 -3.63 2.51 18.09
C PRO A 196 -3.43 1.42 19.17
N GLY A 197 -2.93 1.79 20.35
CA GLY A 197 -2.76 0.88 21.48
C GLY A 197 -4.09 0.24 21.92
N ALA A 198 -5.17 1.04 21.96
CA ALA A 198 -6.52 0.56 22.28
C ALA A 198 -7.04 -0.52 21.32
N LEU A 199 -6.48 -0.60 20.11
CA LEU A 199 -6.90 -1.53 19.07
C LEU A 199 -6.15 -2.88 19.10
N HIS A 200 -5.35 -3.16 20.15
CA HIS A 200 -4.58 -4.41 20.23
C HIS A 200 -5.32 -5.57 20.93
N GLY A 201 -6.49 -5.32 21.52
CA GLY A 201 -7.34 -6.38 22.07
C GLY A 201 -7.74 -7.41 21.01
N GLY A 202 -7.98 -8.66 21.43
CA GLY A 202 -8.45 -9.72 20.51
C GLY A 202 -7.47 -10.04 19.38
N GLN A 203 -6.16 -9.89 19.59
CA GLN A 203 -5.14 -10.02 18.52
C GLN A 203 -5.36 -8.99 17.39
N CYS A 204 -5.82 -7.80 17.75
CA CYS A 204 -6.19 -6.71 16.82
C CYS A 204 -7.45 -6.98 15.98
N ASP A 205 -8.22 -8.03 16.28
CA ASP A 205 -9.50 -8.36 15.64
C ASP A 205 -10.67 -8.04 16.60
N PRO A 206 -11.76 -7.38 16.14
CA PRO A 206 -12.09 -6.99 14.76
C PRO A 206 -11.49 -5.65 14.33
N TYR A 207 -10.67 -5.01 15.15
CA TYR A 207 -10.30 -3.59 15.00
C TYR A 207 -9.54 -3.26 13.70
N ILE A 208 -8.63 -4.12 13.23
CA ILE A 208 -7.95 -3.93 11.94
C ILE A 208 -8.98 -3.88 10.80
N ALA A 209 -9.88 -4.87 10.75
CA ALA A 209 -10.90 -4.96 9.71
C ALA A 209 -11.86 -3.76 9.78
N GLN A 210 -12.38 -3.44 10.97
CA GLN A 210 -13.31 -2.31 11.14
C GLN A 210 -12.69 -0.96 10.82
N LEU A 211 -11.41 -0.74 11.15
CA LEU A 211 -10.73 0.51 10.80
C LEU A 211 -10.64 0.68 9.27
N ASN A 212 -10.43 -0.42 8.52
CA ASN A 212 -10.38 -0.38 7.06
C ASN A 212 -11.76 -0.26 6.41
N ASP A 213 -12.85 -0.49 7.15
CA ASP A 213 -14.23 -0.26 6.69
C ASP A 213 -14.70 1.19 6.92
N VAL A 214 -13.92 2.02 7.63
CA VAL A 214 -14.20 3.44 7.80
C VAL A 214 -14.15 4.15 6.43
N PRO A 215 -15.15 4.96 6.03
CA PRO A 215 -15.21 5.59 4.71
C PRO A 215 -13.96 6.37 4.32
N GLU A 216 -13.35 7.08 5.26
CA GLU A 216 -12.11 7.83 5.03
C GLU A 216 -10.92 6.98 4.59
N ILE A 217 -10.93 5.68 4.90
CA ILE A 217 -9.91 4.73 4.45
C ILE A 217 -10.42 3.98 3.22
N LYS A 218 -11.60 3.35 3.35
CA LYS A 218 -12.19 2.47 2.33
C LYS A 218 -12.40 3.17 1.00
N GLU A 219 -13.03 4.35 1.02
CA GLU A 219 -13.47 5.04 -0.19
C GLU A 219 -12.36 5.89 -0.81
N LYS A 220 -11.32 6.24 -0.04
CA LYS A 220 -10.22 7.09 -0.50
C LYS A 220 -9.02 6.29 -1.00
N THR A 221 -8.84 5.05 -0.54
CA THR A 221 -7.73 4.19 -0.99
C THR A 221 -7.89 3.85 -2.48
N ARG A 222 -6.93 4.29 -3.29
CA ARG A 222 -6.94 4.08 -4.75
C ARG A 222 -6.10 2.90 -5.18
N ILE A 223 -5.04 2.63 -4.44
CA ILE A 223 -4.19 1.47 -4.62
C ILE A 223 -3.34 1.28 -3.37
N ILE A 224 -2.95 0.03 -3.14
CA ILE A 224 -1.95 -0.37 -2.18
C ILE A 224 -0.69 -0.75 -2.96
N VAL A 225 0.44 -0.16 -2.57
CA VAL A 225 1.77 -0.43 -3.11
C VAL A 225 2.62 -0.98 -1.97
N LEU A 226 2.55 -2.30 -1.75
CA LEU A 226 3.25 -2.97 -0.67
C LEU A 226 4.73 -3.09 -1.01
N ASP A 227 5.55 -2.46 -0.16
CA ASP A 227 7.00 -2.58 -0.15
C ASP A 227 7.38 -3.99 0.36
N ALA A 228 7.75 -4.84 -0.58
CA ALA A 228 8.24 -6.19 -0.33
C ALA A 228 9.68 -6.35 -0.85
N LEU A 229 10.47 -5.28 -0.82
CA LEU A 229 11.90 -5.35 -1.18
C LEU A 229 12.64 -6.21 -0.16
N LEU A 230 12.40 -5.93 1.11
CA LEU A 230 12.88 -6.67 2.26
C LEU A 230 11.68 -7.08 3.13
N GLY A 231 11.85 -8.11 3.96
CA GLY A 231 10.80 -8.53 4.88
C GLY A 231 11.28 -9.02 6.24
N ILE A 232 10.34 -9.05 7.18
CA ILE A 232 10.51 -9.62 8.52
C ILE A 232 9.51 -10.77 8.65
N PHE A 233 9.99 -12.00 8.74
CA PHE A 233 9.13 -13.17 8.93
C PHE A 233 8.93 -13.51 10.41
N ARG A 234 9.78 -13.00 11.32
CA ARG A 234 9.70 -13.21 12.77
C ARG A 234 10.17 -12.00 13.56
N GLY A 235 9.38 -11.59 14.56
CA GLY A 235 9.79 -10.60 15.57
C GLY A 235 9.42 -9.16 15.23
N GLY A 236 8.50 -8.97 14.29
CA GLY A 236 7.85 -7.72 14.03
C GLY A 236 7.04 -7.21 15.24
N PRO A 237 6.88 -5.88 15.38
CA PRO A 237 7.25 -4.89 14.38
C PRO A 237 8.72 -4.44 14.45
N ILE A 238 9.51 -4.84 15.45
CA ILE A 238 10.81 -4.21 15.78
C ILE A 238 12.05 -4.91 15.19
N ALA A 239 11.94 -6.16 14.75
CA ALA A 239 13.10 -6.89 14.22
C ALA A 239 13.72 -6.19 12.98
N PRO A 240 15.04 -6.36 12.73
CA PRO A 240 15.64 -5.96 11.46
C PRO A 240 15.13 -6.84 10.31
N PRO A 241 15.29 -6.41 9.04
CA PRO A 241 14.95 -7.24 7.88
C PRO A 241 15.71 -8.56 7.90
N GLN A 242 15.04 -9.64 7.53
CA GLN A 242 15.54 -11.03 7.63
C GLN A 242 15.70 -11.70 6.27
N PHE A 243 15.01 -11.22 5.25
CA PHE A 243 15.08 -11.73 3.89
C PHE A 243 14.83 -10.63 2.87
N ALA A 244 15.31 -10.84 1.65
CA ALA A 244 15.00 -10.01 0.50
C ALA A 244 13.98 -10.74 -0.38
N TYR A 245 12.82 -10.11 -0.61
CA TYR A 245 11.83 -10.59 -1.57
C TYR A 245 11.88 -9.81 -2.89
N ASN A 246 12.62 -8.69 -2.92
CA ASN A 246 13.00 -7.93 -4.11
C ASN A 246 11.82 -7.53 -5.01
N SER A 247 10.63 -7.34 -4.42
CA SER A 247 9.42 -7.09 -5.18
C SER A 247 8.62 -5.92 -4.64
N VAL A 248 7.76 -5.36 -5.49
CA VAL A 248 6.70 -4.45 -5.11
C VAL A 248 5.37 -5.09 -5.51
N ILE A 249 4.40 -5.08 -4.59
CA ILE A 249 3.12 -5.75 -4.76
C ILE A 249 2.00 -4.70 -4.86
N PHE A 250 1.21 -4.80 -5.93
CA PHE A 250 0.15 -3.85 -6.26
C PHE A 250 -1.22 -4.52 -6.15
N GLY A 251 -2.19 -3.80 -5.57
CA GLY A 251 -3.57 -4.24 -5.48
C GLY A 251 -4.50 -3.16 -4.94
N GLN A 252 -5.81 -3.30 -5.19
CA GLN A 252 -6.87 -2.47 -4.61
C GLN A 252 -7.63 -3.17 -3.50
N ASP A 253 -7.71 -4.50 -3.55
CA ASP A 253 -8.34 -5.32 -2.53
C ASP A 253 -7.37 -5.51 -1.35
N PRO A 254 -7.62 -4.88 -0.18
CA PRO A 254 -6.74 -5.00 0.99
C PRO A 254 -6.74 -6.40 1.59
N VAL A 255 -7.84 -7.16 1.45
CA VAL A 255 -7.95 -8.52 1.99
C VAL A 255 -7.11 -9.48 1.16
N ALA A 256 -7.24 -9.42 -0.17
CA ALA A 256 -6.47 -10.24 -1.10
C ALA A 256 -4.97 -9.92 -1.00
N LEU A 257 -4.61 -8.63 -0.90
CA LEU A 257 -3.21 -8.24 -0.77
C LEU A 257 -2.61 -8.69 0.56
N ASP A 258 -3.30 -8.53 1.68
CA ASP A 258 -2.81 -9.01 2.98
C ASP A 258 -2.78 -10.55 3.02
N TYR A 259 -3.71 -11.24 2.34
CA TYR A 259 -3.65 -12.69 2.16
C TYR A 259 -2.40 -13.11 1.40
N ILE A 260 -2.09 -12.47 0.27
CA ILE A 260 -0.87 -12.76 -0.50
C ILE A 260 0.39 -12.46 0.33
N GLY A 261 0.48 -11.30 0.98
CA GLY A 261 1.62 -10.99 1.84
C GLY A 261 1.76 -11.96 3.02
N TRP A 262 0.64 -12.42 3.60
CA TRP A 262 0.66 -13.51 4.59
C TRP A 262 1.21 -14.81 4.01
N THR A 263 0.81 -15.21 2.79
CA THR A 263 1.36 -16.45 2.18
C THR A 263 2.87 -16.37 2.00
N ILE A 264 3.40 -15.21 1.60
CA ILE A 264 4.85 -15.00 1.45
C ILE A 264 5.55 -15.16 2.81
N LEU A 265 5.05 -14.49 3.85
CA LEU A 265 5.60 -14.59 5.21
C LEU A 265 5.47 -15.99 5.80
N ARG A 266 4.35 -16.68 5.53
CA ARG A 266 4.13 -18.07 5.93
C ARG A 266 5.16 -18.98 5.30
N ASP A 267 5.40 -18.84 4.00
CA ASP A 267 6.35 -19.68 3.28
C ASP A 267 7.78 -19.43 3.79
N GLU A 268 8.16 -18.18 4.10
CA GLU A 268 9.43 -17.87 4.76
C GLU A 268 9.53 -18.46 6.18
N ARG A 269 8.47 -18.40 6.99
CA ARG A 269 8.44 -19.03 8.32
C ARG A 269 8.56 -20.56 8.23
N LEU A 270 7.89 -21.18 7.26
CA LEU A 270 7.95 -22.63 7.05
C LEU A 270 9.35 -23.08 6.64
N LYS A 271 10.04 -22.34 5.75
CA LYS A 271 11.46 -22.57 5.43
C LYS A 271 12.36 -22.51 6.67
N ASN A 272 11.95 -21.74 7.68
CA ASN A 272 12.63 -21.57 8.96
C ASN A 272 12.03 -22.43 10.10
N GLY A 273 11.27 -23.48 9.76
CA GLY A 273 10.74 -24.46 10.72
C GLY A 273 9.63 -23.93 11.64
N GLN A 274 8.93 -22.86 11.25
CA GLN A 274 7.88 -22.22 12.05
C GLN A 274 6.54 -22.24 11.31
N GLY A 275 5.47 -22.62 12.01
CA GLY A 275 4.11 -22.42 11.51
C GLY A 275 3.72 -20.94 11.49
N PHE A 276 2.70 -20.62 10.69
CA PHE A 276 2.11 -19.29 10.65
C PHE A 276 0.62 -19.37 10.28
N PRO A 277 -0.29 -19.43 11.28
CA PRO A 277 -1.72 -19.50 10.99
C PRO A 277 -2.20 -18.23 10.29
N LEU A 278 -3.32 -18.33 9.59
CA LEU A 278 -3.95 -17.18 8.95
C LEU A 278 -4.39 -16.15 10.01
N PRO A 279 -3.96 -14.88 9.91
CA PRO A 279 -4.41 -13.81 10.80
C PRO A 279 -5.93 -13.63 10.78
N ALA A 280 -6.55 -13.59 11.96
CA ALA A 280 -8.01 -13.53 12.11
C ALA A 280 -8.64 -12.34 11.36
N HIS A 281 -7.99 -11.17 11.40
CA HIS A 281 -8.48 -9.96 10.77
C HIS A 281 -8.66 -10.06 9.25
N ILE A 282 -7.91 -10.93 8.55
CA ILE A 282 -8.12 -11.16 7.11
C ILE A 282 -9.49 -11.81 6.88
N THR A 283 -9.86 -12.79 7.72
CA THR A 283 -11.16 -13.45 7.64
C THR A 283 -12.29 -12.50 8.04
N THR A 284 -12.08 -11.68 9.08
CA THR A 284 -13.06 -10.67 9.50
C THR A 284 -13.26 -9.61 8.43
N ALA A 285 -12.20 -9.14 7.78
CA ALA A 285 -12.28 -8.15 6.70
C ALA A 285 -13.01 -8.68 5.46
N ASN A 286 -12.80 -9.95 5.09
CA ASN A 286 -13.62 -10.62 4.07
C ASN A 286 -15.11 -10.59 4.45
N LYS A 287 -15.46 -10.97 5.68
CA LYS A 287 -16.86 -10.93 6.17
C LYS A 287 -17.48 -9.54 6.16
N LEU A 288 -16.68 -8.48 6.29
CA LEU A 288 -17.14 -7.08 6.16
C LEU A 288 -17.25 -6.61 4.70
N GLY A 289 -16.95 -7.48 3.72
CA GLY A 289 -17.01 -7.13 2.30
C GLY A 289 -15.91 -6.18 1.86
N LEU A 290 -14.76 -6.19 2.54
CA LEU A 290 -13.59 -5.37 2.17
C LEU A 290 -12.77 -5.98 1.03
N GLY A 291 -13.06 -7.22 0.65
CA GLY A 291 -12.30 -7.97 -0.33
C GLY A 291 -12.38 -9.48 -0.11
N THR A 292 -11.53 -10.24 -0.78
CA THR A 292 -11.53 -11.72 -0.70
C THR A 292 -10.23 -12.29 -0.14
N ASN A 293 -10.36 -13.36 0.66
CA ASN A 293 -9.23 -14.22 1.04
C ASN A 293 -9.37 -15.64 0.46
N ASP A 294 -10.28 -15.85 -0.50
CA ASP A 294 -10.41 -17.09 -1.26
C ASP A 294 -9.39 -17.10 -2.41
N PRO A 295 -8.40 -18.01 -2.42
CA PRO A 295 -7.38 -18.09 -3.46
C PRO A 295 -7.95 -18.24 -4.88
N ASN A 296 -9.12 -18.87 -5.04
CA ASN A 296 -9.75 -19.03 -6.35
C ASN A 296 -10.25 -17.71 -6.93
N ASN A 297 -10.45 -16.72 -6.07
CA ASN A 297 -10.90 -15.38 -6.43
C ASN A 297 -9.75 -14.34 -6.39
N ILE A 298 -8.48 -14.78 -6.24
CA ILE A 298 -7.31 -13.89 -6.28
C ILE A 298 -6.48 -14.22 -7.51
N ILE A 299 -6.36 -13.26 -8.43
CA ILE A 299 -5.60 -13.42 -9.68
C ILE A 299 -4.23 -12.78 -9.48
N VAL A 300 -3.21 -13.62 -9.33
CA VAL A 300 -1.83 -13.16 -9.14
C VAL A 300 -1.07 -13.16 -10.45
N GLU A 301 -0.63 -11.98 -10.88
CA GLU A 301 0.28 -11.79 -12.02
C GLU A 301 1.69 -11.50 -11.48
N LYS A 302 2.66 -12.35 -11.82
CA LYS A 302 4.07 -12.13 -11.49
C LYS A 302 4.80 -11.57 -12.69
N VAL A 303 5.55 -10.48 -12.49
CA VAL A 303 6.26 -9.78 -13.56
C VAL A 303 7.74 -9.71 -13.20
N ASP A 304 8.57 -10.32 -14.04
CA ASP A 304 10.02 -10.19 -13.98
C ASP A 304 10.45 -9.01 -14.84
N VAL A 305 10.84 -7.93 -14.15
CA VAL A 305 11.16 -6.65 -14.76
C VAL A 305 12.46 -6.72 -15.57
N GLN A 306 13.36 -7.66 -15.26
CA GLN A 306 14.62 -7.83 -16.00
C GLN A 306 14.36 -8.13 -17.50
N ASN A 307 13.30 -8.88 -17.78
CA ASN A 307 12.99 -9.37 -19.13
C ASN A 307 12.17 -8.39 -19.98
N GLU A 308 11.62 -7.32 -19.38
CA GLU A 308 10.88 -6.28 -20.14
C GLU A 308 11.81 -5.20 -20.70
N PHE A 309 12.94 -4.91 -20.05
CA PHE A 309 13.86 -3.84 -20.46
C PHE A 309 14.88 -4.24 -21.52
N SER A 310 15.06 -5.53 -21.81
CA SER A 310 15.84 -6.01 -22.96
C SER A 310 15.21 -5.62 -24.31
N VAL A 311 13.99 -5.06 -24.31
CA VAL A 311 13.27 -4.59 -25.51
C VAL A 311 13.30 -3.05 -25.68
N ILE A 312 13.66 -2.26 -24.66
CA ILE A 312 13.42 -0.79 -24.64
C ILE A 312 14.68 0.03 -24.32
N SER A 313 15.89 -0.44 -24.64
CA SER A 313 17.10 0.36 -24.44
C SER A 313 17.31 1.41 -25.55
N SER A 314 16.56 2.51 -25.52
CA SER A 314 17.03 3.81 -26.04
C SER A 314 16.29 5.00 -25.39
N GLY A 315 17.01 5.83 -24.62
CA GLY A 315 16.57 7.19 -24.26
C GLY A 315 16.54 7.58 -22.77
N LYS A 316 17.42 8.51 -22.40
CA LYS A 316 17.64 9.15 -21.06
C LYS A 316 16.46 9.99 -20.52
N LYS A 317 16.31 10.06 -19.19
CA LYS A 317 16.81 11.13 -18.27
C LYS A 317 16.33 10.88 -16.84
N ILE A 318 17.25 10.98 -15.87
CA ILE A 318 17.01 10.89 -14.42
C ILE A 318 16.89 12.32 -13.88
N THR A 319 15.88 12.60 -13.06
CA THR A 319 15.79 13.82 -12.24
C THR A 319 15.92 13.45 -10.76
N THR A 320 16.97 13.94 -10.11
CA THR A 320 17.13 13.94 -8.65
C THR A 320 16.58 15.25 -8.10
N TRP A 321 15.60 15.18 -7.20
CA TRP A 321 15.12 16.34 -6.44
C TRP A 321 16.10 16.63 -5.30
N GLY A 322 16.76 17.79 -5.30
CA GLY A 322 17.50 18.27 -4.12
C GLY A 322 18.91 18.82 -4.28
N SER A 323 19.38 19.21 -5.48
CA SER A 323 20.62 19.98 -5.64
C SER A 323 20.34 21.40 -6.13
N ARG A 324 20.07 22.33 -5.22
CA ARG A 324 20.37 23.74 -5.49
C ARG A 324 21.85 23.96 -5.21
N LYS A 325 22.52 24.48 -6.24
CA LYS A 325 23.88 25.00 -6.22
C LYS A 325 24.06 25.96 -5.04
N LEU A 326 25.17 25.82 -4.32
CA LEU A 326 25.80 26.94 -3.62
C LEU A 326 26.19 28.03 -4.64
#